data_AF-E5VI07-F1
#
_entry.id   AF-E5VI07-F1
#
_cell.length_a   1.000
_cell.length_b   1.000
_cell.length_c   1.000
_cell.angle_alpha   90.00
_cell.angle_beta   90.00
_cell.angle_gamma   90.00
#
_symmetry.space_group_name_H-M   'P 1'
#
loop_
_entity.id
_entity.type
_entity.pdbx_description
1 polymer ?
#
loop_
_entity_poly.entity_id
_entity_poly.type
_entity_poly.pdbx_seq_one_letter_code
_entity_poly.pdbx_strand_id
1 'polypeptide(L)' 'MDKNYLVKFGQRIRELRQKTGLSQEKFALMIGMDRTYFSSVESGKRNISLLNIKK' A
#
# COMPACT_ATOMS: atom_id res chain seq x y z
N MET A 1 -14.74 2.92 14.22
CA MET A 1 -13.28 3.10 14.10
C MET A 1 -12.93 3.23 12.63
N ASP A 2 -12.44 4.41 12.27
CA ASP A 2 -12.65 5.07 10.98
C ASP A 2 -11.96 4.41 9.78
N LYS A 3 -12.73 3.65 8.99
CA LYS A 3 -12.34 3.13 7.66
C LYS A 3 -11.78 4.22 6.73
N ASN A 4 -12.10 5.49 6.98
CA ASN A 4 -11.66 6.64 6.20
C ASN A 4 -10.13 6.82 6.21
N TYR A 5 -9.44 6.51 7.32
CA TYR A 5 -7.99 6.66 7.39
C TYR A 5 -7.24 5.67 6.50
N LEU A 6 -7.73 4.42 6.39
CA LEU A 6 -7.11 3.41 5.54
C LEU A 6 -7.25 3.73 4.07
N VAL A 7 -8.40 4.29 3.67
CA VAL A 7 -8.63 4.74 2.30
C VAL A 7 -7.70 5.90 1.95
N LYS A 8 -7.62 6.93 2.80
CA LYS A 8 -6.71 8.07 2.59
C LYS A 8 -5.24 7.64 2.53
N PHE A 9 -4.84 6.70 3.38
CA PHE A 9 -3.48 6.17 3.40
C PHE A 9 -3.17 5.33 2.14
N GLY A 10 -4.07 4.43 1.74
CA GLY A 10 -3.94 3.64 0.52
C GLY A 10 -3.86 4.51 -0.73
N GLN A 11 -4.67 5.58 -0.79
CA GLN A 11 -4.60 6.60 -1.85
C GLN A 11 -3.24 7.28 -1.87
N ARG A 12 -2.71 7.68 -0.71
CA ARG A 12 -1.40 8.33 -0.64
C ARG A 12 -0.27 7.42 -1.11
N ILE A 13 -0.30 6.13 -0.74
CA ILE A 13 0.67 5.14 -1.25
C ILE A 13 0.57 5.06 -2.78
N ARG A 14 -0.65 4.99 -3.33
CA ARG A 14 -0.88 4.92 -4.77
C ARG A 14 -0.31 6.13 -5.51
N GLU A 15 -0.55 7.33 -4.99
CA GLU A 15 0.02 8.57 -5.55
C GLU A 15 1.56 8.53 -5.56
N LEU A 16 2.17 8.15 -4.44
CA LEU A 16 3.63 8.07 -4.32
C LEU A 16 4.20 7.03 -5.27
N ARG A 17 3.58 5.84 -5.37
CA ARG A 17 4.00 4.83 -6.34
C ARG A 17 3.87 5.35 -7.77
N GLN A 18 2.77 6.02 -8.12
CA GLN A 18 2.59 6.56 -9.48
C GLN A 18 3.67 7.61 -9.83
N LYS A 19 4.11 8.43 -8.87
CA LYS A 19 5.23 9.36 -9.07
C LYS A 19 6.57 8.68 -9.38
N THR A 20 6.73 7.42 -8.98
CA THR A 20 7.93 6.63 -9.31
C THR A 20 7.86 5.96 -10.69
N GLY A 21 6.70 5.99 -11.37
CA GLY A 21 6.48 5.26 -12.62
C GLY A 21 6.41 3.74 -12.47
N LEU A 22 6.38 3.22 -11.23
CA LEU A 22 6.37 1.78 -10.97
C LEU A 22 4.95 1.21 -11.01
N SER A 23 4.81 0.02 -11.61
CA SER A 23 3.58 -0.78 -11.51
C SER A 23 3.39 -1.30 -10.08
N GLN A 24 2.17 -1.70 -9.72
CA GLN A 24 1.90 -2.33 -8.43
C GLN A 24 2.76 -3.59 -8.22
N GLU A 25 2.95 -4.38 -9.28
CA GLU A 25 3.77 -5.59 -9.26
C GLU A 25 5.25 -5.29 -9.02
N LYS A 26 5.81 -4.33 -9.77
CA LYS A 26 7.22 -3.96 -9.63
C LYS A 26 7.51 -3.35 -8.26
N PHE A 27 6.61 -2.49 -7.76
CA PHE A 27 6.74 -1.92 -6.42
C PHE A 27 6.62 -2.98 -5.33
N ALA A 28 5.63 -3.89 -5.42
CA ALA A 28 5.45 -4.97 -4.46
C ALA A 28 6.67 -5.90 -4.40
N LEU A 29 7.23 -6.26 -5.57
CA LEU A 29 8.47 -7.04 -5.66
C LEU A 29 9.65 -6.34 -4.97
N MET A 30 9.81 -5.03 -5.20
CA MET A 30 10.90 -4.24 -4.61
C MET A 30 10.86 -4.20 -3.07
N ILE A 31 9.67 -4.23 -2.48
CA ILE A 31 9.49 -4.24 -1.02
C ILE A 31 9.28 -5.65 -0.44
N GLY A 32 9.47 -6.70 -1.26
CA GLY A 32 9.28 -8.09 -0.83
C GLY A 32 7.84 -8.43 -0.41
N MET A 33 6.86 -7.74 -0.99
CA MET A 33 5.44 -7.89 -0.66
C MET A 33 4.69 -8.61 -1.78
N ASP A 34 3.70 -9.42 -1.42
CA ASP A 34 2.79 -10.00 -2.39
C ASP A 34 1.96 -8.91 -3.11
N ARG A 35 1.84 -9.03 -4.43
CA ARG A 35 1.13 -8.06 -5.27
C ARG A 35 -0.35 -7.92 -4.88
N THR A 36 -1.02 -9.02 -4.54
CA THR A 36 -2.46 -8.99 -4.18
C THR A 36 -2.65 -8.33 -2.82
N TYR A 37 -1.71 -8.57 -1.89
CA TYR A 37 -1.64 -7.86 -0.63
C TYR A 37 -1.45 -6.36 -0.88
N PHE A 38 -0.44 -5.96 -1.66
CA PHE A 38 -0.18 -4.55 -1.96
C PHE A 38 -1.37 -3.84 -2.66
N SER A 39 -2.07 -4.54 -3.56
CA SER A 39 -3.28 -4.00 -4.21
C SER A 39 -4.42 -3.76 -3.20
N SER A 40 -4.61 -4.68 -2.25
CA SER A 40 -5.61 -4.53 -1.18
C SER A 40 -5.28 -3.39 -0.21
N VAL A 41 -3.99 -3.09 -0.04
CA VAL A 41 -3.43 -1.95 0.70
C VAL A 41 -3.77 -0.62 0.02
N GLU A 42 -3.46 -0.47 -1.27
CA GLU A 42 -3.81 0.75 -2.01
C GLU A 42 -5.33 0.99 -2.07
N SER A 43 -6.12 -0.08 -2.01
CA SER A 43 -7.58 -0.03 -1.99
C SER A 43 -8.18 0.28 -0.62
N GLY A 44 -7.35 0.41 0.44
CA GLY A 44 -7.82 0.61 1.82
C GLY A 44 -8.62 -0.57 2.40
N LYS A 45 -8.60 -1.74 1.73
CA LYS A 45 -9.32 -2.96 2.13
C LYS A 45 -8.57 -3.75 3.20
N ARG A 46 -7.25 -3.59 3.29
CA ARG A 46 -6.42 -4.13 4.38
C ARG A 46 -5.88 -3.00 5.24
N ASN A 47 -5.90 -3.23 6.55
CA ASN A 47 -5.25 -2.36 7.50
C ASN A 47 -3.75 -2.66 7.49
N ILE A 48 -2.93 -1.69 7.08
CA ILE A 48 -1.47 -1.84 7.04
C ILE A 48 -0.88 -1.70 8.44
N SER A 49 -1.67 -1.27 9.44
CA SER A 49 -1.33 -1.06 10.86
C SER A 49 0.08 -1.53 11.24
N LEU A 50 1.09 -0.73 10.88
CA LEU A 50 2.41 -0.68 11.50
C LEU A 50 3.22 -1.98 11.68
N LEU A 51 2.75 -3.15 11.22
CA LEU A 51 3.40 -4.45 11.45
C LEU A 51 4.72 -4.62 10.67
N ASN A 52 5.00 -3.76 9.68
CA ASN A 52 6.23 -3.79 8.88
C ASN A 52 7.15 -2.57 9.05
N ILE A 53 6.73 -1.49 9.71
CA ILE A 53 7.60 -0.30 9.90
C ILE A 53 8.56 -0.50 11.09
N LYS A 54 8.29 -1.47 11.98
CA LYS A 54 9.19 -1.82 13.09
C LYS A 54 9.98 -3.08 12.77
N LYS A 55 11.14 -2.90 12.14
CA LYS A 55 12.35 -3.63 12.52
C LYS A 55 13.50 -2.65 12.56
#